data_AF-A0A5B8JL02-F1
#
_entry.id   AF-A0A5B8JL02-F1
#
_cell.length_a   1.000
_cell.length_b   1.000
_cell.length_c   1.000
_cell.angle_alpha   90.00
_cell.angle_beta   90.00
_cell.angle_gamma   90.00
#
_symmetry.space_group_name_H-M   'P 1'
#
loop_
_entity.id
_entity.type
_entity.pdbx_description
1 polymer ?
#
loop_
_entity_poly.entity_id
_entity_poly.type
_entity_poly.pdbx_seq_one_letter_code
_entity_poly.pdbx_strand_id
1 'polypeptide(L)' 'MALGLAAAATWFKSSYSNDSGGNCVEIAELTGRVGVRDSKVPGGPVLLFGAAAFARFLAGGVRD' A
#
# COMPACT_ATOMS: atom_id res chain seq x y z
N MET A 1 -10.64 10.51 10.92
CA MET A 1 -11.34 10.48 9.61
C MET A 1 -10.34 10.33 8.47
N ALA A 2 -9.60 9.22 8.44
CA ALA A 2 -8.59 8.92 7.39
C ALA A 2 -9.14 7.98 6.30
N LEU A 3 -10.29 7.35 6.55
CA LEU A 3 -10.95 6.41 5.64
C LEU A 3 -11.41 7.07 4.33
N GLY A 4 -11.80 8.36 4.36
CA GLY A 4 -12.24 9.08 3.16
C GLY A 4 -11.13 9.34 2.14
N LEU A 5 -9.91 9.60 2.61
CA LEU A 5 -8.73 9.82 1.75
C LEU A 5 -8.31 8.55 1.02
N ALA A 6 -8.35 7.39 1.69
CA ALA A 6 -7.97 6.12 1.10
C ALA A 6 -8.98 5.60 0.06
N ALA A 7 -10.27 5.92 0.23
CA ALA A 7 -11.33 5.50 -0.70
C ALA A 7 -11.27 6.21 -2.06
N ALA A 8 -10.84 7.47 -2.10
CA ALA A 8 -10.72 8.27 -3.33
C ALA A 8 -9.33 8.19 -3.99
N ALA A 9 -8.41 7.39 -3.44
CA ALA A 9 -7.03 7.34 -3.89
C ALA A 9 -6.83 6.45 -5.13
N THR A 10 -5.82 6.78 -5.94
CA THR A 10 -5.36 5.90 -7.02
C THR A 10 -4.46 4.82 -6.45
N TRP A 11 -4.86 3.57 -6.61
CA TRP A 11 -4.15 2.39 -6.10
C TRP A 11 -3.26 1.76 -7.17
N PHE A 12 -2.03 1.44 -6.80
CA PHE A 12 -1.02 0.78 -7.63
C PHE A 12 -0.78 -0.63 -7.10
N LYS A 13 -1.07 -1.64 -7.92
CA LYS A 13 -0.82 -3.04 -7.61
C LYS A 13 0.66 -3.39 -7.84
N SER A 14 1.25 -4.16 -6.94
CA SER A 14 2.62 -4.66 -7.11
C SER A 14 2.71 -5.65 -8.27
N SER A 15 3.82 -5.63 -9.02
CA SER A 15 4.12 -6.60 -10.09
C SER A 15 4.33 -8.03 -9.57
N TYR A 16 4.62 -8.19 -8.28
CA TYR A 16 4.75 -9.49 -7.61
C TYR A 16 3.40 -10.07 -7.15
N SER A 17 2.31 -9.31 -7.31
CA SER A 17 0.96 -9.75 -7.01
C SER A 17 0.38 -10.52 -8.19
N ASN A 18 0.47 -11.84 -8.14
CA ASN A 18 -0.16 -12.75 -9.11
C ASN A 18 -1.20 -13.66 -8.43
N ASP A 19 -2.11 -14.23 -9.23
CA ASP A 19 -3.13 -15.17 -8.77
C ASP A 19 -2.57 -16.54 -8.32
N SER A 20 -1.27 -16.78 -8.54
CA SER A 20 -0.62 -18.06 -8.26
C SER A 20 -0.06 -18.18 -6.84
N GLY A 21 -0.50 -17.32 -5.91
CA GLY A 21 -0.08 -17.35 -4.51
C GLY A 21 1.01 -16.33 -4.12
N GLY A 22 1.29 -15.34 -4.97
CA GLY A 22 2.21 -14.24 -4.66
C GLY A 22 1.69 -13.29 -3.56
N ASN A 23 2.59 -12.39 -3.11
CA ASN A 23 2.26 -11.34 -2.13
C ASN A 23 1.35 -10.29 -2.80
N CYS A 24 0.05 -10.31 -2.46
CA CYS A 24 -0.97 -9.44 -3.05
C CYS A 24 -1.08 -8.10 -2.32
N VAL A 25 -0.37 -7.08 -2.79
CA VAL A 25 -0.34 -5.76 -2.16
C VAL A 25 -0.60 -4.65 -3.17
N GLU A 26 -1.38 -3.66 -2.74
CA GLU A 26 -1.53 -2.39 -3.44
C GLU A 26 -1.10 -1.24 -2.53
N ILE A 27 -0.52 -0.20 -3.13
CA ILE A 27 -0.17 1.04 -2.46
C ILE A 27 -0.92 2.22 -3.06
N ALA A 28 -1.18 3.24 -2.27
CA ALA A 28 -1.69 4.52 -2.74
C ALA A 28 -0.88 5.67 -2.13
N GLU A 29 -0.48 6.62 -2.97
CA GLU A 29 0.07 7.88 -2.50
C GLU A 29 -1.07 8.78 -2.02
N LEU A 30 -0.96 9.24 -0.78
CA LEU A 30 -1.91 10.13 -0.13
C LEU A 30 -1.15 11.38 0.33
N THR A 31 -1.85 12.49 0.58
CA THR A 31 -1.21 13.72 1.06
C THR A 31 -0.44 13.47 2.37
N GLY A 32 0.90 13.43 2.26
CA GLY A 32 1.81 13.16 3.39
C GLY A 32 1.82 11.72 3.91
N ARG A 33 1.12 10.78 3.26
CA ARG A 33 0.93 9.41 3.73
C ARG A 33 1.02 8.39 2.58
N VAL A 34 1.22 7.14 2.95
CA VAL A 34 1.12 6.00 2.04
C VAL A 34 0.11 5.02 2.61
N GLY A 35 -0.89 4.67 1.80
CA GLY A 35 -1.81 3.58 2.08
C GLY A 35 -1.24 2.26 1.56
N VAL A 36 -1.36 1.20 2.34
CA VAL A 36 -1.06 -0.18 1.93
C VAL A 36 -2.26 -1.05 2.25
N ARG A 37 -2.71 -1.84 1.27
CA ARG A 37 -3.81 -2.79 1.46
C ARG A 37 -3.56 -4.11 0.73
N ASP A 38 -4.34 -5.11 1.12
CA ASP A 38 -4.43 -6.36 0.41
C ASP A 38 -5.23 -6.19 -0.90
N SER A 39 -4.65 -6.62 -2.03
CA SER A 39 -5.30 -6.45 -3.34
C SER A 39 -6.55 -7.31 -3.53
N LYS A 40 -6.67 -8.42 -2.79
CA LYS A 40 -7.78 -9.38 -2.86
C LYS A 40 -8.98 -8.89 -2.06
N VAL A 41 -8.77 -7.99 -1.11
CA VAL A 41 -9.84 -7.39 -0.29
C VAL A 41 -9.80 -5.85 -0.39
N PRO A 42 -10.16 -5.24 -1.55
CA PRO A 42 -10.07 -3.78 -1.75
C PRO A 42 -10.90 -2.95 -0.77
N GLY A 43 -12.00 -3.50 -0.24
CA GLY A 43 -12.84 -2.88 0.78
C GLY A 43 -12.42 -3.18 2.22
N GLY A 44 -11.32 -3.92 2.40
CA GLY A 44 -10.78 -4.27 3.71
C GLY A 44 -9.99 -3.12 4.36
N PRO A 45 -9.37 -3.38 5.52
CA PRO A 45 -8.57 -2.40 6.23
C PRO A 45 -7.38 -1.88 5.41
N VAL A 46 -7.08 -0.59 5.54
CA VAL A 46 -5.93 0.07 4.95
C VAL A 46 -4.93 0.44 6.05
N LEU A 47 -3.68 0.00 5.90
CA LEU A 47 -2.58 0.47 6.73
C LEU A 47 -2.11 1.83 6.22
N LEU A 48 -1.94 2.80 7.13
CA LEU A 48 -1.50 4.15 6.78
C LEU A 48 -0.15 4.45 7.42
N PHE A 49 0.83 4.78 6.59
CA PHE A 49 2.16 5.18 7.00
C PHE A 49 2.39 6.66 6.67
N GLY A 50 3.24 7.34 7.43
CA GLY A 50 3.77 8.65 6.99
C GLY A 50 4.70 8.45 5.79
N ALA A 51 4.63 9.33 4.79
CA ALA A 51 5.40 9.17 3.56
C ALA A 51 6.93 9.05 3.81
N ALA A 52 7.47 9.88 4.70
CA ALA A 52 8.88 9.84 5.06
C ALA A 52 9.28 8.53 5.76
N ALA A 53 8.42 8.01 6.65
CA ALA A 53 8.67 6.75 7.34
C ALA A 53 8.64 5.57 6.36
N PHE A 54 7.69 5.57 5.42
CA PHE A 54 7.58 4.54 4.40
C PHE A 54 8.78 4.56 3.45
N ALA A 55 9.25 5.75 3.02
CA ALA A 55 10.45 5.87 2.20
C ALA A 55 11.71 5.33 2.91
N ARG A 56 11.86 5.63 4.21
CA ARG A 56 12.96 5.08 5.01
C ARG A 56 12.88 3.56 5.15
N PHE A 57 11.68 3.02 5.32
CA PHE A 57 11.46 1.57 5.34
C PHE A 57 11.93 0.91 4.04
N LEU A 58 11.54 1.47 2.88
CA LEU A 58 11.96 0.95 1.58
C LEU A 58 13.48 1.07 1.36
N ALA A 59 14.11 2.16 1.82
CA ALA A 59 15.55 2.35 1.70
C ALA A 59 16.37 1.35 2.51
N GLY A 60 15.80 0.79 3.59
CA GLY A 60 16.44 -0.23 4.43
C GLY A 60 16.03 -1.67 4.09
N GLY A 61 15.17 -1.88 3.10
CA GLY A 61 14.67 -3.21 2.74
C GLY A 61 15.74 -4.09 2.14
N VAL A 62 15.86 -5.33 2.63
CA VAL A 62 16.60 -6.41 1.98
C VAL A 62 15.73 -6.95 0.84
N ARG A 63 16.30 -7.08 -0.36
CA ARG A 63 15.67 -7.76 -1.49
C ARG A 63 16.11 -9.22 -1.43
N ASP A 64 15.15 -10.12 -1.30
CA ASP A 64 15.31 -11.56 -1.48
C ASP A 64 15.78 -11.94 -2.90
#